data_AF-A0A645I8P6-F1
#
_entry.id   AF-A0A645I8P6-F1
#
_cell.length_a   1.000
_cell.length_b   1.000
_cell.length_c   1.000
_cell.angle_alpha   90.00
_cell.angle_beta   90.00
_cell.angle_gamma   90.00
#
_symmetry.space_group_name_H-M   'P 1'
#
loop_
_entity.id
_entity.type
_entity.pdbx_description
1 polymer ?
#
loop_
_entity_poly.entity_id
_entity_poly.type
_entity_poly.pdbx_seq_one_letter_code
_entity_poly.pdbx_strand_id
1 'polypeptide(L)' 'MLENPELGELRLSYLNEETLLTRDEQQRIHFTTRELPNK' A
#
# COMPACT_ATOMS: atom_id res chain seq x y z
N MET A 1 -7.00 -3.56 -6.59
CA MET A 1 -6.80 -2.34 -7.40
C MET A 1 -7.52 -1.20 -6.70
N LEU A 2 -6.93 0.00 -6.63
CA LEU A 2 -7.57 1.19 -6.04
C LEU A 2 -8.66 1.71 -6.97
N GLU A 3 -9.83 1.06 -6.97
CA GLU A 3 -11.01 1.51 -7.73
C GLU A 3 -11.68 2.75 -7.12
N ASN A 4 -11.40 3.06 -5.86
CA ASN A 4 -11.94 4.23 -5.18
C ASN A 4 -10.92 5.39 -5.18
N PRO A 5 -11.24 6.52 -5.84
CA PRO A 5 -10.34 7.68 -5.91
C PRO A 5 -10.16 8.41 -4.58
N GLU A 6 -11.01 8.14 -3.58
CA GLU A 6 -10.93 8.72 -2.23
C GLU A 6 -9.95 7.99 -1.30
N LEU A 7 -9.51 6.78 -1.68
CA LEU A 7 -8.50 6.03 -0.95
C LEU A 7 -7.11 6.53 -1.37
N GLY A 8 -6.59 7.51 -0.61
CA GLY A 8 -5.21 8.00 -0.76
C GLY A 8 -4.14 6.99 -0.33
N GLU A 9 -4.53 6.02 0.49
CA GLU A 9 -3.68 4.95 1.04
C GLU A 9 -4.47 3.63 1.08
N LEU A 10 -3.81 2.53 0.71
CA LEU A 10 -4.30 1.16 0.91
C LEU A 10 -3.16 0.31 1.48
N ARG A 11 -3.42 -0.35 2.61
CA ARG A 11 -2.49 -1.31 3.22
C ARG A 11 -2.99 -2.73 3.00
N LEU A 12 -2.11 -3.58 2.49
CA LEU A 12 -2.35 -4.98 2.24
C LEU A 12 -1.35 -5.77 3.08
N SER A 13 -1.83 -6.52 4.07
CA SER A 13 -0.98 -7.42 4.85
C SER A 13 -1.22 -8.85 4.40
N TYR A 14 -0.16 -9.56 4.04
CA TYR A 14 -0.23 -10.97 3.66
C TYR A 14 0.94 -11.72 4.28
N LEU A 15 0.63 -12.77 5.06
CA LEU A 15 1.62 -13.52 5.85
C LEU A 15 2.49 -12.59 6.71
N ASN A 16 3.80 -12.52 6.43
CA ASN A 16 4.77 -11.69 7.11
C ASN A 16 5.19 -10.48 6.27
N GLU A 17 4.36 -10.08 5.31
CA GLU A 17 4.66 -8.97 4.42
C GLU A 17 3.52 -7.96 4.44
N GLU A 18 3.88 -6.69 4.38
CA GLU A 18 2.94 -5.59 4.22
C GLU A 18 3.28 -4.83 2.94
N THR A 19 2.29 -4.73 2.05
CA THR A 19 2.34 -3.88 0.87
C THR A 19 1.51 -2.64 1.10
N LEU A 20 2.17 -1.50 1.08
CA LEU A 20 1.56 -0.19 1.10
C LEU A 20 1.39 0.29 -0.35
N LEU A 21 0.15 0.59 -0.71
CA LEU A 21 -0.21 1.35 -1.89
C LEU A 21 -0.53 2.78 -1.46
N THR A 22 0.23 3.75 -1.93
CA THR A 22 -0.10 5.18 -1.75
C THR A 22 -0.29 5.85 -3.10
N ARG A 23 -1.13 6.88 -3.11
CA ARG A 23 -1.25 7.78 -4.25
C ARG A 23 -0.58 9.11 -3.89
N ASP A 24 0.45 9.46 -4.65
CA ASP A 24 1.17 10.72 -4.47
C ASP A 24 0.37 11.93 -5.00
N GLU A 25 0.81 13.16 -4.72
CA GLU A 25 0.14 14.40 -5.15
C GLU A 25 -0.03 14.50 -6.68
N GLN A 26 0.85 13.82 -7.43
CA GLN A 26 0.76 13.70 -8.88
C GLN A 26 -0.19 12.59 -9.36
N GLN A 27 -1.02 12.05 -8.46
CA GLN A 27 -1.89 10.88 -8.68
C GLN A 27 -1.14 9.60 -9.11
N ARG A 28 0.18 9.56 -8.85
CA ARG A 28 1.01 8.39 -9.15
C ARG A 28 0.82 7.35 -8.07
N ILE A 29 0.73 6.09 -8.49
CA ILE A 29 0.58 4.97 -7.56
C ILE A 29 1.99 4.50 -7.16
N HIS A 30 2.28 4.56 -5.87
CA HIS A 30 3.50 4.04 -5.27
C HIS A 30 3.19 2.72 -4.58
N PHE A 31 4.02 1.73 -4.85
CA PHE A 31 3.94 0.41 -4.26
C PHE A 31 5.18 0.20 -3.41
N THR A 32 5.01 -0.01 -2.11
CA THR A 32 6.12 -0.28 -1.19
C THR A 32 5.80 -1.52 -0.40
N THR A 33 6.57 -2.59 -0.65
CA THR A 33 6.47 -3.83 0.11
C THR A 33 7.56 -3.85 1.17
N ARG A 34 7.18 -4.17 2.41
CA ARG A 34 8.10 -4.37 3.53
C ARG A 34 7.78 -5.67 4.23
N GLU A 35 8.81 -6.37 4.68
CA GLU A 35 8.63 -7.50 5.58
C GLU A 35 8.19 -6.99 6.96
N LEU A 36 7.10 -7.56 7.48
CA LEU A 36 6.67 -7.37 8.84
C LEU A 36 7.65 -8.13 9.74
N PRO A 37 8.23 -7.49 10.78
CA PRO A 37 9.09 -8.19 11.71
C PRO A 37 8.27 -9.26 12.42
N ASN A 38 8.61 -10.53 12.16
CA ASN A 38 8.00 -11.67 12.82
C ASN A 38 8.43 -11.62 14.30
N LYS A 39 7.46 -11.43 15.21
CA LYS A 39 7.69 -11.23 16.64
C LYS A 39 7.80 -12.55 17.40
#